data_AF-A0A7C5KST2-F1
#
_entry.id   AF-A0A7C5KST2-F1
#
_cell.length_a   1.000
_cell.length_b   1.000
_cell.length_c   1.000
_cell.angle_alpha   90.00
_cell.angle_beta   90.00
_cell.angle_gamma   90.00
#
_symmetry.space_group_name_H-M   'P 1'
#
loop_
_entity.id
_entity.type
_entity.pdbx_description
1 polymer ?
#
loop_
_entity_poly.entity_id
_entity_poly.type
_entity_poly.pdbx_seq_one_letter_code
_entity_poly.pdbx_strand_id
1 'polypeptide(L)'
;MVILALVRPKKPSEEKLATYECGEVSHGSSWVRFDMRFYTIALIFLLFDLEIAFLVPWAYVYKKMGMIAFIEGGVFVGILFLGLVYVWAKGDLDWVKSLSAQKGAEARLPEEVQAEFGEAPGQEQGPEEV
;
A
#
# COMPACT_ATOMS: atom_id res chain seq x y z
N MET A 1 -17.96 13.37 -23.01
CA MET A 1 -16.78 13.54 -23.90
C MET A 1 -17.08 14.36 -25.15
N VAL A 2 -18.13 14.03 -25.93
CA VAL A 2 -18.41 14.69 -27.23
C VAL A 2 -18.72 16.20 -27.11
N ILE A 3 -19.61 16.60 -26.20
CA ILE A 3 -20.01 18.01 -26.02
C ILE A 3 -18.81 18.88 -25.60
N LEU A 4 -17.98 18.40 -24.67
CA LEU A 4 -16.76 19.11 -24.27
C LEU A 4 -15.75 19.25 -25.42
N ALA A 5 -15.61 18.23 -26.27
CA ALA A 5 -14.68 18.27 -27.40
C ALA A 5 -15.10 19.31 -28.47
N LEU A 6 -16.40 19.62 -28.59
CA LEU A 6 -16.96 20.60 -29.53
C LEU A 6 -16.84 22.04 -29.02
N VAL A 7 -17.10 22.29 -27.74
CA VAL A 7 -17.13 23.65 -27.17
C VAL A 7 -15.74 24.14 -26.74
N ARG A 8 -14.81 23.23 -26.42
CA ARG A 8 -13.50 23.60 -25.88
C ARG A 8 -12.60 24.30 -26.92
N PRO A 9 -11.94 25.41 -26.55
CA PRO A 9 -10.89 26.00 -27.38
C PRO A 9 -9.67 25.07 -27.47
N LYS A 10 -9.25 24.77 -28.70
CA LYS A 10 -8.06 23.95 -28.98
C LYS A 10 -6.85 24.87 -29.20
N LYS A 11 -5.92 24.89 -28.25
CA LYS A 11 -4.64 25.61 -28.33
C LYS A 11 -3.50 24.71 -27.82
N PRO A 12 -3.06 23.71 -28.61
CA PRO A 12 -1.91 22.88 -28.24
C PRO A 12 -0.64 23.73 -28.26
N SER A 13 0.22 23.53 -27.27
CA SER A 13 1.58 24.06 -27.22
C SER A 13 2.49 22.94 -26.68
N GLU A 14 3.77 22.95 -27.03
CA GLU A 14 4.72 21.90 -26.62
C GLU A 14 4.75 21.73 -25.09
N GLU A 15 4.79 22.85 -24.35
CA GLU A 15 4.75 22.84 -22.88
C GLU A 15 3.46 22.22 -22.30
N LYS A 16 2.29 22.40 -22.94
CA LYS A 16 1.02 21.83 -22.48
C LYS A 16 0.90 20.33 -22.74
N LEU A 17 1.72 19.82 -23.65
CA LEU A 17 1.79 18.41 -24.02
C LEU A 17 2.90 17.68 -23.25
N ALA A 18 3.77 18.42 -22.56
CA ALA A 18 4.81 17.86 -21.71
C ALA A 18 4.24 17.28 -20.39
N THR A 19 4.95 16.31 -19.81
CA THR A 19 4.64 15.74 -18.49
C THR A 19 4.86 16.79 -17.40
N TYR A 20 3.93 16.88 -16.44
CA TYR A 20 4.07 17.79 -15.30
C TYR A 20 5.10 17.25 -14.30
N GLU A 21 6.18 18.00 -14.06
CA GLU A 21 7.27 17.70 -13.13
C GLU A 21 7.56 18.90 -12.21
N CYS A 22 6.51 19.52 -11.65
CA CYS A 22 6.63 20.68 -10.75
C CYS A 22 7.44 21.88 -11.30
N GLY A 23 7.52 22.04 -12.62
CA GLY A 23 8.23 23.12 -13.31
C GLY A 23 9.61 22.74 -13.84
N GLU A 24 10.07 21.52 -13.59
CA GLU A 24 11.30 20.95 -14.13
C GLU A 24 11.02 20.19 -15.44
N VAL A 25 12.08 19.94 -16.23
CA VAL A 25 11.97 19.07 -17.40
C VAL A 25 12.02 17.61 -16.96
N SER A 26 11.19 16.76 -17.57
CA SER A 26 11.13 15.35 -17.21
C SER A 26 12.43 14.63 -17.54
N HIS A 27 13.00 13.97 -16.53
CA HIS A 27 14.23 13.20 -16.68
C HIS A 27 14.00 11.74 -16.32
N GLY A 28 14.53 10.86 -17.15
CA GLY A 28 14.51 9.43 -16.91
C GLY A 28 13.21 8.75 -17.36
N SER A 29 13.08 7.51 -16.90
CA SER A 29 12.05 6.58 -17.32
C SER A 29 10.90 6.56 -16.32
N SER A 30 9.65 6.63 -16.77
CA SER A 30 8.47 6.46 -15.91
C SER A 30 8.27 5.01 -15.43
N TRP A 31 9.15 4.09 -15.83
CA TRP A 31 9.12 2.70 -15.40
C TRP A 31 9.74 2.57 -14.00
N VAL A 32 8.89 2.59 -12.97
CA VAL A 32 9.28 2.38 -11.57
C VAL A 32 8.92 0.97 -11.11
N ARG A 33 9.75 0.39 -10.23
CA ARG A 33 9.43 -0.87 -9.56
C ARG A 33 8.41 -0.61 -8.45
N PHE A 34 7.15 -0.93 -8.74
CA PHE A 34 6.10 -0.91 -7.74
C PHE A 34 6.27 -2.05 -6.74
N ASP A 35 5.80 -1.81 -5.52
CA ASP A 35 5.86 -2.78 -4.45
C ASP A 35 4.84 -3.93 -4.67
N MET A 36 5.21 -5.15 -4.31
CA MET A 36 4.35 -6.33 -4.42
C MET A 36 3.08 -6.24 -3.55
N ARG A 37 3.07 -5.39 -2.51
CA ARG A 37 1.92 -5.17 -1.60
C ARG A 37 0.61 -4.89 -2.34
N PHE A 38 0.66 -4.11 -3.42
CA PHE A 38 -0.53 -3.79 -4.23
C PHE A 38 -1.11 -5.02 -4.94
N TYR A 39 -0.25 -5.94 -5.38
CA TYR A 39 -0.67 -7.17 -6.04
C TYR A 39 -1.40 -8.10 -5.09
N THR A 40 -0.93 -8.23 -3.85
CA THR A 40 -1.59 -9.08 -2.84
C THR A 40 -3.02 -8.63 -2.57
N ILE A 41 -3.24 -7.32 -2.41
CA ILE A 41 -4.58 -6.76 -2.19
C ILE A 41 -5.47 -7.00 -3.42
N ALA A 42 -4.93 -6.78 -4.63
CA ALA A 42 -5.67 -7.03 -5.88
C ALA A 42 -6.06 -8.50 -6.05
N LEU A 43 -5.16 -9.44 -5.69
CA LEU A 43 -5.43 -10.86 -5.77
C LEU A 43 -6.51 -11.30 -4.77
N ILE A 44 -6.45 -10.80 -3.53
CA ILE A 44 -7.49 -11.07 -2.52
C ILE A 44 -8.84 -10.52 -2.99
N PHE A 45 -8.88 -9.29 -3.50
CA PHE A 45 -10.09 -8.70 -4.06
C PHE A 45 -10.67 -9.57 -5.18
N LEU A 46 -9.84 -10.04 -6.12
CA LEU A 46 -10.27 -10.91 -7.20
C LEU A 46 -10.84 -12.25 -6.68
N LEU A 47 -10.22 -12.84 -5.66
CA LEU A 47 -10.73 -14.06 -5.04
C LEU A 47 -12.09 -13.86 -4.38
N PHE A 48 -12.29 -12.75 -3.66
CA PHE A 48 -13.58 -12.40 -3.06
C PHE A 48 -14.66 -12.06 -4.10
N ASP A 49 -14.29 -11.41 -5.22
CA ASP A 49 -15.24 -11.13 -6.30
C ASP A 49 -15.74 -12.44 -6.94
N LEU A 50 -14.83 -13.39 -7.17
CA LEU A 50 -15.18 -14.73 -7.62
C LEU A 50 -16.03 -15.50 -6.60
N GLU A 51 -15.74 -15.37 -5.31
CA GLU A 51 -16.57 -15.96 -4.24
C GLU A 51 -18.04 -15.55 -4.38
N ILE A 52 -18.29 -14.25 -4.49
CA ILE A 52 -19.64 -13.70 -4.61
C ILE A 52 -20.30 -14.20 -5.90
N ALA A 53 -19.56 -14.24 -7.01
CA ALA A 53 -20.06 -14.76 -8.27
C ALA A 53 -20.51 -16.23 -8.16
N PHE A 54 -19.83 -17.06 -7.36
CA PHE A 54 -20.22 -18.44 -7.09
C PHE A 54 -21.37 -18.58 -6.09
N LEU A 55 -21.51 -17.65 -5.14
CA LEU A 55 -22.60 -17.67 -4.17
C LEU A 55 -23.97 -17.43 -4.80
N VAL A 56 -24.06 -16.70 -5.92
CA VAL A 56 -25.33 -16.44 -6.62
C VAL A 56 -26.00 -17.73 -7.14
N PRO A 57 -25.36 -18.55 -8.00
CA PRO A 57 -25.96 -19.81 -8.46
C PRO A 57 -26.12 -20.82 -7.32
N TRP A 58 -25.23 -20.81 -6.33
CA TRP A 58 -25.36 -21.65 -5.14
C TRP A 58 -26.66 -21.35 -4.36
N ALA A 59 -26.96 -20.06 -4.12
CA ALA A 59 -28.17 -19.62 -3.44
C ALA A 59 -29.44 -20.01 -4.21
N TYR A 60 -29.37 -20.06 -5.54
CA TYR A 60 -30.46 -20.56 -6.36
C TYR A 60 -30.70 -22.06 -6.17
N VAL A 61 -29.64 -22.87 -6.14
CA VAL A 61 -29.70 -24.33 -5.96
C VAL A 61 -30.11 -24.73 -4.54
N TYR A 62 -29.78 -23.90 -3.54
CA TYR A 62 -30.14 -24.12 -2.15
C TYR A 62 -31.63 -24.44 -1.95
N LYS A 63 -32.52 -23.80 -2.72
CA LYS A 63 -33.98 -24.03 -2.64
C LYS A 63 -34.39 -25.47 -2.96
N LYS A 64 -33.59 -26.22 -3.73
CA LYS A 64 -33.86 -27.62 -4.10
C LYS A 64 -33.12 -28.62 -3.21
N MET A 65 -31.88 -28.30 -2.83
CA MET A 65 -30.96 -29.24 -2.17
C MET A 65 -30.92 -29.08 -0.64
N GLY A 66 -31.40 -27.96 -0.10
CA GLY A 66 -31.51 -27.71 1.34
C GLY A 66 -30.17 -27.87 2.07
N MET A 67 -30.11 -28.81 3.02
CA MET A 67 -28.95 -29.00 3.90
C MET A 67 -27.66 -29.41 3.20
N ILE A 68 -27.72 -30.15 2.09
CA ILE A 68 -26.51 -30.54 1.36
C ILE A 68 -25.85 -29.29 0.77
N ALA A 69 -26.64 -28.48 0.05
CA ALA A 69 -26.16 -27.21 -0.47
C ALA A 69 -25.69 -26.28 0.65
N PHE A 70 -26.35 -26.27 1.82
CA PHE A 70 -25.89 -25.50 2.97
C PHE A 70 -24.45 -25.83 3.35
N ILE A 71 -24.14 -27.12 3.52
CA ILE A 71 -22.82 -27.59 3.94
C ILE A 71 -21.80 -27.29 2.84
N GLU A 72 -22.11 -27.55 1.58
CA GLU A 72 -21.21 -27.28 0.44
C GLU A 72 -20.86 -25.77 0.35
N GLY A 73 -21.86 -24.90 0.49
CA GLY A 73 -21.63 -23.44 0.50
C GLY A 73 -20.85 -22.99 1.71
N GLY A 74 -21.14 -23.55 2.89
CA GLY A 74 -20.40 -23.27 4.12
C GLY A 74 -18.93 -23.69 4.03
N VAL A 75 -18.64 -24.85 3.44
CA VAL A 75 -17.27 -25.32 3.19
C VAL A 75 -16.57 -24.41 2.18
N PHE A 76 -17.25 -24.02 1.11
CA PHE A 76 -16.71 -23.11 0.10
C PHE A 76 -16.28 -21.76 0.70
N VAL A 77 -17.17 -21.10 1.45
CA VAL A 77 -16.88 -19.86 2.17
C VAL A 77 -15.79 -20.09 3.23
N GLY A 78 -15.87 -21.20 3.95
CA GLY A 78 -14.91 -21.54 5.01
C GLY A 78 -13.47 -21.64 4.50
N ILE A 79 -13.24 -22.28 3.34
CA ILE A 79 -11.92 -22.41 2.73
C ILE A 79 -11.34 -21.03 2.36
N LEU A 80 -12.14 -20.16 1.75
CA LEU A 80 -11.70 -18.82 1.36
C LEU A 80 -11.44 -17.94 2.58
N PHE A 81 -12.30 -18.03 3.59
CA PHE A 81 -12.11 -17.35 4.87
C PHE A 81 -10.82 -17.78 5.58
N LEU A 82 -10.51 -19.08 5.60
CA LEU A 82 -9.25 -19.62 6.11
C LEU A 82 -8.04 -19.04 5.36
N GLY A 83 -8.14 -18.92 4.03
CA GLY A 83 -7.14 -18.24 3.20
C GLY A 83 -6.92 -16.78 3.60
N LEU A 84 -8.01 -16.03 3.81
CA LEU A 84 -7.93 -14.65 4.29
C LEU A 84 -7.28 -14.55 5.67
N VAL A 85 -7.69 -15.40 6.63
CA VAL A 85 -7.11 -15.44 7.97
C VAL A 85 -5.61 -15.75 7.92
N TYR A 86 -5.19 -16.67 7.06
CA TYR A 86 -3.77 -16.99 6.88
C TYR A 86 -2.95 -15.79 6.40
N VAL A 87 -3.42 -15.10 5.36
CA VAL A 87 -2.71 -13.94 4.80
C VAL A 87 -2.70 -12.77 5.78
N TRP A 88 -3.78 -12.60 6.55
CA TRP A 88 -3.86 -11.62 7.62
C TRP A 88 -2.88 -11.94 8.75
N ALA A 89 -2.83 -13.19 9.24
CA ALA A 89 -1.90 -13.62 10.27
C ALA A 89 -0.42 -13.46 9.84
N LYS A 90 -0.14 -13.59 8.54
CA LYS A 90 1.19 -13.35 7.96
C LYS A 90 1.55 -11.86 7.85
N GLY A 91 0.60 -10.95 8.08
CA GLY A 91 0.80 -9.50 7.99
C GLY A 91 0.97 -9.01 6.55
N ASP A 92 0.61 -9.79 5.53
CA ASP A 92 0.72 -9.38 4.11
C ASP A 92 -0.28 -8.29 3.73
N LEU A 93 -1.24 -8.00 4.63
CA LEU A 93 -2.15 -6.86 4.55
C LEU A 93 -1.58 -5.57 5.17
N ASP A 94 -0.46 -5.65 5.91
CA ASP A 94 0.09 -4.48 6.61
C ASP A 94 0.80 -3.53 5.64
N TRP A 95 0.40 -2.27 5.70
CA TRP A 95 0.94 -1.22 4.82
C TRP A 95 2.37 -0.82 5.20
N VAL A 96 2.68 -0.78 6.50
CA VAL A 96 3.98 -0.31 7.03
C VAL A 96 4.73 -1.47 7.67
N LYS A 97 5.50 -2.22 6.86
CA LYS A 97 6.43 -3.25 7.36
C LYS A 97 7.83 -2.70 7.72
N SER A 98 8.12 -1.42 7.42
CA SER A 98 9.51 -0.92 7.32
C SER A 98 10.07 -0.17 8.53
N LEU A 99 9.25 0.25 9.50
CA LEU A 99 9.75 1.02 10.65
C LEU A 99 10.31 0.12 11.76
N SER A 100 9.76 -1.08 11.92
CA SER A 100 10.21 -2.06 12.92
C SER A 100 11.58 -2.65 12.59
N ALA A 101 11.92 -2.80 11.30
CA ALA A 101 13.24 -3.22 10.86
C ALA A 101 14.30 -2.11 11.05
N GLN A 102 13.94 -0.84 10.83
CA GLN A 102 14.87 0.28 11.04
C GLN A 102 15.10 0.62 12.52
N LYS A 103 14.09 0.47 13.38
CA LYS A 103 14.23 0.74 14.82
C LYS A 103 15.30 -0.11 15.51
N GLY A 104 15.60 -1.30 14.98
CA GLY A 104 16.71 -2.15 15.46
C GLY A 104 18.09 -1.77 14.92
N ALA A 105 18.15 -1.09 13.77
CA ALA A 105 19.40 -0.66 13.14
C ALA A 105 19.85 0.73 13.64
N GLU A 106 18.89 1.64 13.88
CA GLU A 106 19.14 3.01 14.37
C GLU A 106 19.48 3.06 15.87
N ALA A 107 19.07 2.05 16.64
CA ALA A 107 19.42 1.93 18.06
C ALA A 107 20.91 1.61 18.31
N ARG A 108 21.69 1.34 17.25
CA ARG A 108 23.15 1.14 17.30
C ARG A 108 23.83 2.20 16.46
N LEU A 109 23.66 3.46 16.83
CA LEU A 109 24.60 4.50 16.40
C LEU A 109 25.99 4.14 16.95
N PRO A 110 27.04 4.07 16.11
CA PRO A 110 28.41 3.79 16.56
C PRO A 110 28.79 4.75 17.69
N GLU A 111 29.50 4.27 18.72
CA GLU A 111 29.98 5.13 19.82
C GLU A 111 30.80 6.33 19.30
N GLU A 112 31.42 6.15 18.12
CA GLU A 112 32.16 7.16 17.36
C GLU A 112 31.29 8.37 16.97
N VAL A 113 30.05 8.14 16.55
CA VAL A 113 29.10 9.20 16.15
C VAL A 113 28.52 9.90 17.38
N GLN A 114 28.33 9.17 18.49
CA GLN A 114 27.92 9.77 19.77
C GLN A 114 29.02 10.64 20.38
N ALA A 115 30.30 10.28 20.17
CA ALA A 115 31.44 11.09 20.57
C ALA A 115 31.57 12.37 19.72
N GLU A 116 31.19 12.32 18.44
CA GLU A 116 31.21 13.50 17.54
C GLU A 116 30.09 14.51 17.88
N PHE A 117 28.93 14.05 18.36
CA PHE A 117 27.82 14.90 18.80
C PHE A 117 27.77 15.15 20.32
N GLY A 118 28.72 14.58 21.08
CA GLY A 118 28.79 14.69 22.54
C GLY A 118 29.35 16.01 23.05
N GLU A 119 29.97 16.81 22.18
CA GLU A 119 30.44 18.15 22.53
C GLU A 119 29.31 19.17 22.30
N ALA A 120 28.39 19.27 23.26
CA ALA A 120 27.37 20.31 23.26
C ALA A 120 28.02 21.70 23.44
N PRO A 121 27.69 22.72 22.62
CA PRO A 121 28.23 24.05 22.82
C PRO A 121 27.51 24.73 24.00
N GLY A 122 28.29 25.16 25.00
CA GLY A 122 27.86 26.20 25.93
C GLY A 122 27.49 25.74 27.34
N GLN A 123 28.45 25.19 28.10
CA GLN A 123 28.54 25.58 29.50
C GLN A 123 29.37 26.88 29.58
N GLU A 124 28.71 28.01 29.37
CA GLU A 124 29.27 29.29 29.84
C GLU A 124 29.21 29.28 31.37
N GLN A 125 30.33 28.90 31.99
CA GLN A 125 30.65 29.28 33.36
C GLN A 125 30.77 30.80 33.39
N GLY A 126 29.81 31.46 34.04
CA GLY A 126 29.90 32.89 34.33
C GLY A 126 31.16 33.17 35.15
N PRO A 127 31.89 34.27 34.87
CA PRO A 127 33.08 34.57 35.63
C PRO A 127 32.70 35.02 37.05
N GLU A 128 33.24 34.30 38.04
CA GLU A 128 33.50 34.81 39.39
C GLU A 128 34.43 36.04 39.34
N GLU A 129 34.32 36.88 40.38
CA GLU A 129 35.19 37.98 40.84
C GLU A 129 36.65 37.94 40.30
N VAL A 130 37.30 39.04 39.90
CA VAL A 130 37.74 40.24 40.65
C VAL A 130 38.22 41.30 39.66
#